data_AF-A0A0K1Q440-F1
#
_entry.id   AF-A0A0K1Q440-F1
#
_cell.length_a   1.000
_cell.length_b   1.000
_cell.length_c   1.000
_cell.angle_alpha   90.00
_cell.angle_beta   90.00
_cell.angle_gamma   90.00
#
_symmetry.space_group_name_H-M   'P 1'
#
loop_
_entity.id
_entity.type
_entity.pdbx_description
1 polymer ?
#
loop_
_entity_poly.entity_id
_entity_poly.type
_entity_poly.pdbx_seq_one_letter_code
_entity_poly.pdbx_strand_id
1 'polypeptide(L)'
;MFGLGDDTPTFLELVKIAISERTEVGCPIPVELVPLQNDGLGNLYCITTKPEEAGAIVFWDHEGGPHQVPDRIAPSFAEWLVQLLDDLDER
;
A
#
# COMPACT_ATOMS: atom_id res chain seq x y z
N MET A 1 10.86 14.11 -1.91
CA MET A 1 10.58 14.07 -0.47
C MET A 1 9.78 12.82 -0.23
N PHE A 2 10.24 11.95 0.66
CA PHE A 2 9.67 10.63 0.92
C PHE A 2 9.19 10.63 2.37
N GLY A 3 7.91 10.38 2.62
CA GLY A 3 7.24 10.86 3.84
C GLY A 3 6.99 9.79 4.90
N LEU A 4 7.78 9.85 5.99
CA LEU A 4 7.48 9.35 7.33
C LEU A 4 8.13 10.32 8.34
N GLY A 5 7.45 10.63 9.44
CA GLY A 5 7.98 11.48 10.54
C GLY A 5 7.60 12.96 10.46
N ASP A 6 8.04 13.71 11.48
CA ASP A 6 7.61 15.10 11.75
C ASP A 6 7.95 16.10 10.62
N ASP A 7 8.96 15.78 9.82
CA ASP A 7 9.40 16.61 8.69
C ASP A 7 8.58 16.36 7.40
N THR A 8 7.58 15.48 7.45
CA THR A 8 6.65 15.27 6.33
C THR A 8 5.75 16.49 6.20
N PRO A 9 5.69 17.18 5.05
CA PRO A 9 4.84 18.34 4.90
C PRO A 9 3.38 18.00 5.10
N THR A 10 2.74 18.86 5.87
CA THR A 10 1.31 18.78 6.18
C THR A 10 0.42 18.82 4.94
N PHE A 11 0.84 19.48 3.86
CA PHE A 11 0.08 19.52 2.62
C PHE A 11 -0.05 18.15 1.92
N LEU A 12 0.81 17.17 2.26
CA LEU A 12 0.68 15.81 1.75
C LEU A 12 -0.42 15.02 2.48
N GLU A 13 -0.89 15.52 3.63
CA GLU A 13 -1.99 14.95 4.42
C GLU A 13 -1.88 13.42 4.67
N LEU A 14 -0.67 12.84 4.72
CA LEU A 14 -0.45 11.38 4.74
C LEU A 14 -1.22 10.67 5.85
N VAL A 15 -1.26 11.26 7.05
CA VAL A 15 -2.01 10.70 8.21
C VAL A 15 -3.51 10.70 7.92
N LYS A 16 -4.05 11.80 7.38
CA LYS A 16 -5.48 11.93 7.08
C LYS A 16 -5.89 10.97 5.97
N ILE A 17 -5.08 10.83 4.92
CA ILE A 17 -5.29 9.85 3.86
C ILE A 17 -5.28 8.44 4.45
N ALA A 18 -4.25 8.09 5.23
CA ALA A 18 -4.15 6.78 5.85
C ALA A 18 -5.33 6.44 6.80
N ILE A 19 -5.92 7.45 7.44
CA ILE A 19 -7.15 7.30 8.22
C ILE A 19 -8.35 7.08 7.29
N SER A 20 -8.52 7.92 6.26
CA SER A 20 -9.63 7.84 5.30
C SER A 20 -9.70 6.47 4.61
N GLU A 21 -8.58 5.92 4.16
CA GLU A 21 -8.46 4.56 3.58
C GLU A 21 -8.91 3.45 4.54
N ARG A 22 -8.94 3.73 5.85
CA ARG A 22 -9.35 2.78 6.90
C ARG A 22 -10.75 3.01 7.45
N THR A 23 -11.37 4.17 7.19
CA THR A 23 -12.63 4.54 7.86
C THR A 23 -13.72 5.05 6.95
N GLU A 24 -13.38 5.54 5.75
CA GLU A 24 -14.31 6.28 4.89
C GLU A 24 -14.60 5.57 3.55
N VAL A 25 -13.77 4.61 3.16
CA VAL A 25 -13.93 3.84 1.91
C VAL A 25 -14.89 2.66 2.08
N GLY A 26 -15.55 2.26 0.99
CA GLY A 26 -16.47 1.13 0.97
C GLY A 26 -15.82 -0.23 1.31
N CYS A 27 -14.49 -0.32 1.13
CA CYS A 27 -13.70 -1.47 1.51
C CYS A 27 -12.43 -1.06 2.30
N PRO A 28 -12.55 -0.91 3.64
CA PRO A 28 -11.46 -0.44 4.48
C PRO A 28 -10.24 -1.37 4.48
N ILE A 29 -9.05 -0.78 4.43
CA ILE A 29 -7.81 -1.57 4.48
C ILE A 29 -7.54 -2.13 5.88
N PRO A 30 -7.05 -3.38 6.02
CA PRO A 30 -6.68 -3.95 7.30
C PRO A 30 -5.52 -3.19 7.98
N VAL A 31 -5.45 -3.24 9.31
CA VAL A 31 -4.43 -2.52 10.11
C VAL A 31 -3.02 -3.03 9.85
N GLU A 32 -2.90 -4.32 9.54
CA GLU A 32 -1.62 -4.97 9.23
C GLU A 32 -1.03 -4.56 7.88
N LEU A 33 -1.80 -3.91 7.00
CA LEU A 33 -1.36 -3.46 5.69
C LEU A 33 -0.96 -2.00 5.76
N VAL A 34 0.27 -1.70 5.34
CA VAL A 34 0.78 -0.33 5.25
C VAL A 34 0.87 0.05 3.77
N PRO A 35 0.05 1.00 3.28
CA PRO A 35 0.10 1.43 1.88
C PRO A 35 1.44 2.06 1.53
N LEU A 36 1.99 1.66 0.38
CA LEU A 36 3.21 2.23 -0.21
C LEU A 36 2.89 3.04 -1.47
N GLN A 37 1.94 2.58 -2.28
CA GLN A 37 1.56 3.18 -3.55
C GLN A 37 0.07 2.96 -3.81
N ASN A 38 -0.60 3.97 -4.35
CA ASN A 38 -1.92 3.83 -4.97
C ASN A 38 -1.78 3.76 -6.49
N ASP A 39 -2.69 3.06 -7.16
CA ASP A 39 -2.73 2.95 -8.62
C ASP A 39 -3.50 4.10 -9.31
N GLY A 40 -4.04 5.04 -8.54
CA GLY A 40 -4.88 6.15 -9.02
C GLY A 40 -6.36 5.79 -9.23
N LEU A 41 -6.74 4.54 -9.04
CA LEU A 41 -8.12 4.04 -9.16
C LEU A 41 -8.67 3.51 -7.83
N GLY A 42 -7.96 3.73 -6.73
CA GLY A 42 -8.36 3.34 -5.38
C GLY A 42 -7.69 2.06 -4.88
N ASN A 43 -7.00 1.31 -5.74
CA ASN A 43 -6.27 0.13 -5.29
C ASN A 43 -4.92 0.50 -4.70
N LEU A 44 -4.45 -0.34 -3.77
CA LEU A 44 -3.27 -0.06 -2.99
C LEU A 44 -2.27 -1.22 -3.07
N TYR A 45 -1.01 -0.90 -3.31
CA TYR A 45 0.13 -1.76 -3.04
C TYR A 45 0.58 -1.52 -1.61
N CYS A 46 0.56 -2.57 -0.80
CA CYS A 46 0.80 -2.50 0.63
C CYS A 46 1.96 -3.42 1.02
N ILE A 47 2.75 -3.00 2.02
CA ILE A 47 3.63 -3.92 2.76
C ILE A 47 2.86 -4.50 3.93
N THR A 48 2.90 -5.82 4.08
CA THR A 48 2.24 -6.51 5.19
C THR A 48 3.14 -6.59 6.42
N THR A 49 2.53 -6.40 7.58
CA THR A 49 3.16 -6.54 8.91
C THR A 49 2.74 -7.82 9.62
N LYS A 50 1.97 -8.69 8.97
CA LYS A 50 1.64 -10.02 9.50
C LYS A 50 2.92 -10.83 9.70
N PRO A 51 3.16 -11.46 10.87
CA PRO A 51 4.42 -12.13 11.18
C PRO A 51 4.87 -13.16 10.13
N GLU A 52 3.93 -13.92 9.56
CA GLU A 52 4.16 -14.98 8.58
C GLU A 52 4.56 -14.48 7.18
N GLU A 53 4.22 -13.23 6.87
CA GLU A 53 4.46 -12.61 5.56
C GLU A 53 5.19 -11.27 5.66
N ALA A 54 5.74 -10.95 6.83
CA ALA A 54 6.27 -9.64 7.15
C ALA A 54 7.25 -9.14 6.08
N GLY A 55 6.96 -7.98 5.51
CA GLY A 55 7.78 -7.37 4.47
C GLY A 55 7.42 -7.76 3.03
N ALA A 56 6.51 -8.70 2.83
CA ALA A 56 5.95 -9.00 1.51
C ALA A 56 5.07 -7.83 1.02
N ILE A 57 4.99 -7.70 -0.31
CA ILE A 57 4.11 -6.73 -0.97
C ILE A 57 2.85 -7.44 -1.42
N VAL A 58 1.71 -6.85 -1.07
CA VAL A 58 0.38 -7.33 -1.42
C VAL A 58 -0.42 -6.24 -2.11
N PHE A 59 -1.41 -6.64 -2.89
CA PHE A 59 -2.35 -5.78 -3.57
C PHE A 59 -3.70 -5.83 -2.85
N TRP A 60 -4.26 -4.65 -2.57
CA TRP A 60 -5.58 -4.47 -2.00
C TRP A 60 -6.52 -3.91 -3.05
N ASP A 61 -7.56 -4.67 -3.37
CA ASP A 61 -8.61 -4.28 -4.32
C ASP A 61 -9.71 -3.52 -3.57
N HIS A 62 -9.91 -2.24 -3.87
CA HIS A 62 -10.93 -1.45 -3.18
C HIS A 62 -12.38 -1.92 -3.47
N GLU A 63 -12.59 -2.78 -4.48
CA GLU A 63 -13.88 -3.38 -4.83
C GLU A 63 -14.06 -4.81 -4.28
N GLY A 64 -13.02 -5.41 -3.68
CA GLY A 64 -13.02 -6.81 -3.26
C GLY A 64 -13.99 -7.17 -2.11
N GLY A 65 -14.51 -6.17 -1.40
CA GLY A 65 -15.47 -6.36 -0.31
C GLY A 65 -14.84 -6.87 1.01
N PRO A 66 -15.66 -7.11 2.06
CA PRO A 66 -15.19 -7.28 3.43
C PRO A 66 -14.47 -8.61 3.73
N HIS A 67 -14.50 -9.57 2.80
CA HIS A 67 -13.90 -10.89 2.95
C HIS A 67 -12.74 -11.12 1.97
N GLN A 68 -12.32 -10.08 1.24
CA GLN A 68 -11.19 -10.21 0.34
C GLN A 68 -9.93 -10.62 1.11
N VAL A 69 -9.06 -11.32 0.39
CA VAL A 69 -7.70 -11.61 0.82
C VAL A 69 -6.79 -10.86 -0.15
N PRO A 70 -5.81 -10.08 0.34
CA PRO A 70 -4.89 -9.37 -0.53
C PRO A 70 -4.10 -10.34 -1.43
N ASP A 71 -3.92 -9.99 -2.69
CA ASP A 71 -3.09 -10.79 -3.60
C ASP A 71 -1.61 -10.51 -3.33
N ARG A 72 -0.80 -11.57 -3.18
CA ARG A 72 0.64 -11.40 -3.01
C ARG A 72 1.30 -11.03 -4.34
N ILE A 73 1.95 -9.87 -4.36
CA ILE A 73 2.65 -9.33 -5.55
C ILE A 73 4.13 -9.70 -5.52
N ALA A 74 4.78 -9.55 -4.37
CA ALA A 74 6.20 -9.88 -4.21
C ALA A 74 6.49 -10.42 -2.81
N PRO A 75 7.52 -11.26 -2.64
CA PRO A 75 7.87 -11.79 -1.34
C PRO A 75 8.61 -10.79 -0.44
N SER A 76 9.13 -9.70 -1.00
CA SER A 76 9.79 -8.62 -0.25
C SER A 76 9.63 -7.27 -0.96
N PHE A 77 9.78 -6.18 -0.19
CA PHE A 77 9.86 -4.83 -0.74
C PHE A 77 10.98 -4.67 -1.78
N ALA A 78 12.14 -5.29 -1.56
CA ALA A 78 13.28 -5.17 -2.47
C ALA A 78 12.97 -5.79 -3.84
N GLU A 79 12.36 -6.97 -3.87
CA GLU A 79 11.98 -7.63 -5.12
C GLU A 79 10.91 -6.84 -5.88
N TRP A 80 9.90 -6.32 -5.18
CA TRP A 80 8.89 -5.44 -5.79
C TRP A 80 9.52 -4.16 -6.36
N LEU A 81 10.45 -3.54 -5.64
CA LEU A 81 11.09 -2.32 -6.11
C LEU A 81 11.95 -2.54 -7.36
N VAL A 82 12.65 -3.68 -7.44
CA VAL A 82 13.40 -4.04 -8.66
C VAL A 82 12.45 -4.18 -9.85
N GLN A 83 11.35 -4.93 -9.70
CA GLN A 83 10.33 -5.06 -10.74
C GLN A 83 9.77 -3.70 -11.18
N LEU A 84 9.46 -2.83 -10.21
CA LEU A 84 8.93 -1.50 -10.49
C LEU A 84 9.93 -0.63 -11.27
N LEU A 85 11.22 -0.74 -10.97
CA LEU A 85 12.27 0.01 -11.67
C LEU A 85 12.48 -0.53 -13.09
N ASP A 86 12.49 -1.85 -13.25
CA ASP A 86 12.59 -2.50 -14.56
C ASP A 86 11.42 -2.06 -15.47
N ASP A 87 10.18 -2.06 -14.94
CA ASP A 87 8.98 -1.61 -15.66
C ASP A 87 9.03 -0.11 -16.05
N LEU A 88 9.77 0.71 -15.29
CA LEU A 88 9.93 2.14 -15.59
C LEU A 88 10.99 2.39 -16.67
N ASP A 89 12.06 1.59 -16.69
CA ASP A 89 13.12 1.69 -17.71
C ASP A 89 12.64 1.21 -19.09
N GLU A 90 11.61 0.37 -19.16
CA GLU A 90 10.99 -0.11 -20.40
C GLU A 90 9.94 0.85 -21.02
N ARG A 91 9.63 1.98 -20.36
CA ARG A 91 8.60 2.96 -20.78
C ARG A 91 9.17 4.20 -21.46
#